data_AF-A0A357FLY5-F1
#
_entry.id   AF-A0A357FLY5-F1
#
_cell.length_a   1.000
_cell.length_b   1.000
_cell.length_c   1.000
_cell.angle_alpha   90.00
_cell.angle_beta   90.00
_cell.angle_gamma   90.00
#
_symmetry.space_group_name_H-M   'P 1'
#
loop_
_entity.id
_entity.type
_entity.pdbx_description
1 polymer ?
#
loop_
_entity_poly.entity_id
_entity_poly.type
_entity_poly.pdbx_seq_one_letter_code
_entity_poly.pdbx_strand_id
1 'polypeptide(L)'
;MQIATTSTKGKIDKNTFWALVVSGVLLLILGYTVYAGTHGEAVFWLAGIAFGITVQRSRFCFTSAFRDFFLLGQTRILKGMLVGLAVCTVGFVMVMSTVSPNPGFGAPPSDANVLPVGLSTLIAGTLFGIGMVLAGGCVSGSLYRMGEGYVGSWLAIGGVMVGLFLLNNSWNWWWDNLISSEPQIWMPAEISYTGALVLTTFLMATLLYLAVWRERRATA
;
A
#
# COMPACT_ATOMS: atom_id res chain seq x y z
N MET A 1 -3.88 -34.76 -40.24
CA MET A 1 -3.81 -34.12 -38.91
C MET A 1 -4.38 -32.72 -39.06
N GLN A 2 -5.69 -32.56 -38.83
CA GLN A 2 -6.42 -31.31 -39.10
C GLN A 2 -6.27 -30.38 -37.90
N ILE A 3 -5.67 -29.21 -38.14
CA ILE A 3 -5.65 -28.08 -37.21
C ILE A 3 -7.05 -27.48 -37.25
N ALA A 4 -7.83 -27.70 -36.19
CA ALA A 4 -9.14 -27.08 -36.03
C ALA A 4 -8.93 -25.58 -35.78
N THR A 5 -9.01 -24.78 -36.84
CA THR A 5 -9.21 -23.33 -36.77
C THR A 5 -10.65 -23.06 -36.37
N THR A 6 -10.94 -23.04 -35.06
CA THR A 6 -12.22 -22.52 -34.57
C THR A 6 -12.20 -21.00 -34.68
N SER A 7 -12.78 -20.52 -35.79
CA SER A 7 -13.20 -19.14 -36.00
C SER A 7 -14.28 -18.80 -34.97
N THR A 8 -13.88 -18.18 -33.85
CA THR A 8 -14.82 -17.61 -32.88
C THR A 8 -15.30 -16.27 -33.43
N LYS A 9 -16.47 -16.29 -34.06
CA LYS A 9 -17.29 -15.12 -34.41
C LYS A 9 -17.29 -14.14 -33.22
N GLY A 10 -16.72 -12.95 -33.41
CA GLY A 10 -16.56 -11.93 -32.38
C GLY A 10 -17.91 -11.39 -31.89
N LYS A 11 -18.55 -12.10 -30.95
CA LYS A 11 -19.44 -11.46 -29.99
C LYS A 11 -18.54 -10.81 -28.95
N ILE A 12 -18.63 -9.49 -28.83
CA ILE A 12 -18.05 -8.79 -27.69
C ILE A 12 -18.65 -9.44 -26.45
N ASP A 13 -17.81 -10.13 -25.69
CA ASP A 13 -18.24 -10.82 -24.49
C ASP A 13 -18.85 -9.79 -23.53
N LYS A 14 -19.90 -10.15 -22.78
CA LYS A 14 -20.62 -9.17 -21.94
C LYS A 14 -19.67 -8.46 -20.96
N ASN A 15 -18.64 -9.17 -20.50
CA ASN A 15 -17.57 -8.64 -19.65
C ASN A 15 -16.59 -7.72 -20.41
N THR A 16 -16.30 -8.01 -21.68
CA THR A 16 -15.49 -7.13 -22.54
C THR A 16 -16.26 -5.84 -22.87
N PHE A 17 -17.58 -5.93 -23.05
CA PHE A 17 -18.45 -4.76 -23.24
C PHE A 17 -18.46 -3.87 -21.99
N TRP A 18 -18.68 -4.44 -20.81
CA TRP A 18 -18.62 -3.69 -19.55
C TRP A 18 -17.23 -3.12 -19.27
N ALA A 19 -16.15 -3.84 -19.57
CA ALA A 19 -14.78 -3.32 -19.45
C ALA A 19 -14.53 -2.13 -20.39
N LEU A 20 -15.02 -2.20 -21.63
CA LEU A 20 -14.91 -1.09 -22.59
C LEU A 20 -15.73 0.13 -22.15
N VAL A 21 -16.95 -0.07 -21.64
CA VAL A 21 -17.81 1.01 -21.13
C VAL A 21 -17.18 1.66 -19.89
N VAL A 22 -16.68 0.88 -18.94
CA VAL A 22 -16.00 1.40 -17.75
C VAL A 22 -14.72 2.15 -18.12
N SER A 23 -13.90 1.61 -19.03
CA SER A 23 -12.71 2.32 -19.51
C SER A 23 -13.05 3.60 -20.29
N GLY A 24 -14.13 3.58 -21.08
CA GLY A 24 -14.61 4.74 -21.83
C GLY A 24 -15.14 5.85 -20.92
N VAL A 25 -15.89 5.50 -19.87
CA VAL A 25 -16.37 6.46 -18.86
C VAL A 25 -15.20 7.03 -18.05
N LEU A 26 -14.22 6.20 -17.67
CA LEU A 26 -13.00 6.66 -16.99
C LEU A 26 -12.19 7.65 -17.85
N LEU A 27 -12.07 7.38 -19.15
CA LEU A 27 -11.39 8.27 -20.10
C LEU A 27 -12.16 9.57 -20.34
N LEU A 28 -13.49 9.54 -20.32
CA LEU A 28 -14.34 10.74 -20.43
C LEU A 28 -14.26 11.63 -19.19
N ILE A 29 -14.22 11.04 -17.99
CA ILE A 29 -14.01 11.78 -16.72
C ILE A 29 -12.60 12.39 -16.70
N LEU A 30 -11.61 11.68 -17.22
CA LEU A 30 -10.25 12.20 -17.43
C LEU A 30 -10.23 13.37 -18.43
N GLY A 31 -10.92 13.24 -19.56
CA GLY A 31 -11.06 14.33 -20.53
C GLY A 31 -11.74 15.56 -19.94
N TYR A 32 -12.78 15.37 -19.11
CA TYR A 32 -13.51 16.45 -18.46
C TYR A 32 -12.68 17.18 -17.39
N THR A 33 -11.93 16.46 -16.56
CA THR A 33 -11.04 17.06 -15.53
C THR A 33 -9.88 17.84 -16.14
N VAL A 34 -9.35 17.38 -17.28
CA VAL A 34 -8.34 18.11 -18.05
C VAL A 34 -8.92 19.37 -18.72
N TYR A 35 -10.16 19.31 -19.20
CA TYR A 35 -10.85 20.46 -19.80
C TYR A 35 -11.25 21.54 -18.77
N ALA A 36 -11.57 21.13 -17.54
CA ALA A 36 -11.99 22.03 -16.45
C ALA A 36 -10.83 22.83 -15.81
N GLY A 37 -9.57 22.66 -16.26
CA GLY A 37 -8.42 23.42 -15.77
C GLY A 37 -7.91 23.02 -14.38
N THR A 38 -8.45 21.95 -13.78
CA THR A 38 -8.04 21.43 -12.48
C THR A 38 -6.95 20.36 -12.64
N HIS A 39 -5.72 20.81 -12.93
CA HIS A 39 -4.60 19.90 -13.21
C HIS A 39 -4.27 18.89 -12.10
N GLY A 40 -4.60 19.17 -10.83
CA GLY A 40 -4.28 18.29 -9.69
C GLY A 40 -5.15 17.02 -9.63
N GLU A 41 -6.46 17.15 -9.78
CA GLU A 41 -7.43 16.05 -9.65
C GLU A 41 -7.20 14.94 -10.69
N ALA A 42 -6.89 15.34 -11.93
CA ALA A 42 -6.63 14.41 -13.04
C ALA A 42 -5.38 13.54 -12.79
N VAL A 43 -4.34 14.11 -12.15
CA VAL A 43 -3.11 13.39 -11.82
C VAL A 43 -3.37 12.33 -10.75
N PHE A 44 -4.17 12.63 -9.73
CA PHE A 44 -4.54 11.65 -8.70
C PHE A 44 -5.38 10.50 -9.27
N TRP A 45 -6.30 10.79 -10.18
CA TRP A 45 -7.09 9.77 -10.87
C TRP A 45 -6.21 8.85 -11.72
N LEU A 46 -5.32 9.40 -12.54
CA LEU A 46 -4.38 8.62 -13.34
C LEU A 46 -3.45 7.78 -12.47
N ALA A 47 -2.91 8.37 -11.40
CA ALA A 47 -2.05 7.67 -10.45
C ALA A 47 -2.80 6.52 -9.75
N GLY A 48 -4.05 6.74 -9.34
CA GLY A 48 -4.90 5.73 -8.71
C GLY A 48 -5.22 4.56 -9.64
N ILE A 49 -5.58 4.82 -10.90
CA ILE A 49 -5.83 3.77 -11.90
C ILE A 49 -4.55 2.99 -12.19
N ALA A 50 -3.43 3.68 -12.43
CA ALA A 50 -2.14 3.05 -12.66
C ALA A 50 -1.75 2.16 -11.47
N PHE A 51 -1.86 2.69 -10.25
CA PHE A 51 -1.59 1.94 -9.03
C PHE A 51 -2.51 0.71 -8.91
N GLY A 52 -3.82 0.84 -9.13
CA GLY A 52 -4.77 -0.27 -9.10
C GLY A 52 -4.39 -1.38 -10.09
N ILE A 53 -4.05 -1.03 -11.33
CA ILE A 53 -3.60 -1.98 -12.36
C ILE A 53 -2.31 -2.69 -11.92
N THR A 54 -1.34 -1.96 -11.36
CA THR A 54 -0.09 -2.56 -10.88
C THR A 54 -0.32 -3.54 -9.73
N VAL A 55 -1.18 -3.19 -8.76
CA VAL A 55 -1.50 -4.04 -7.60
C VAL A 55 -2.25 -5.30 -8.03
N GLN A 56 -3.20 -5.18 -8.97
CA GLN A 56 -3.92 -6.32 -9.51
C GLN A 56 -2.98 -7.29 -10.24
N ARG A 57 -2.11 -6.77 -11.12
CA ARG A 57 -1.21 -7.60 -11.92
C ARG A 57 -0.08 -8.24 -11.11
N SER A 58 0.40 -7.54 -10.09
CA SER A 58 1.45 -8.05 -9.19
C SER A 58 0.92 -8.96 -8.07
N ARG A 59 -0.42 -9.04 -7.90
CA ARG A 59 -1.07 -9.72 -6.77
C ARG A 59 -0.46 -9.31 -5.43
N PHE A 60 -0.28 -7.99 -5.26
CA PHE A 60 0.47 -7.44 -4.14
C PHE A 60 -0.30 -7.63 -2.81
N CYS A 61 0.19 -8.53 -1.95
CA CYS A 61 -0.35 -8.70 -0.62
C CYS A 61 0.71 -8.96 0.45
N PHE A 62 0.70 -8.12 1.49
CA PHE A 62 1.60 -8.21 2.63
C PHE A 62 1.45 -9.55 3.38
N THR A 63 0.22 -9.97 3.64
CA THR A 63 -0.07 -11.22 4.38
C THR A 63 0.48 -12.45 3.65
N SER A 64 0.30 -12.54 2.33
CA SER A 64 0.86 -13.66 1.55
C SER A 64 2.38 -13.56 1.46
N ALA A 65 2.96 -12.36 1.35
CA ALA A 65 4.42 -12.19 1.32
C ALA A 65 5.09 -12.73 2.59
N PHE A 66 4.55 -12.43 3.77
CA PHE A 66 5.06 -12.96 5.03
C PHE A 66 4.79 -14.46 5.17
N ARG A 67 3.58 -14.93 4.84
CA ARG A 67 3.25 -16.36 4.91
C ARG A 67 4.15 -17.20 3.99
N ASP A 68 4.33 -16.78 2.75
CA ASP A 68 5.14 -17.49 1.75
C ASP A 68 6.64 -17.46 2.13
N PHE A 69 7.10 -16.38 2.78
CA PHE A 69 8.45 -16.29 3.35
C PHE A 69 8.67 -17.32 4.47
N PHE A 70 7.72 -17.47 5.38
CA PHE A 70 7.85 -18.39 6.52
C PHE A 70 7.60 -19.86 6.14
N LEU A 71 6.59 -20.14 5.31
CA LEU A 71 6.18 -21.52 4.99
C LEU A 71 6.92 -22.11 3.79
N LEU A 72 7.08 -21.34 2.71
CA LEU A 72 7.55 -21.84 1.42
C LEU A 72 9.00 -21.42 1.12
N GLY A 73 9.56 -20.50 1.92
CA GLY A 73 10.87 -19.90 1.64
C GLY A 73 10.91 -19.05 0.37
N GLN A 74 9.76 -18.80 -0.26
CA GLN A 74 9.68 -18.05 -1.52
C GLN A 74 9.67 -16.55 -1.24
N THR A 75 10.67 -15.83 -1.76
CA THR A 75 10.87 -14.41 -1.43
C THR A 75 10.44 -13.45 -2.54
N ARG A 76 9.84 -13.95 -3.64
CA ARG A 76 9.53 -13.15 -4.83
C ARG A 76 8.70 -11.89 -4.51
N ILE A 77 7.59 -12.05 -3.80
CA ILE A 77 6.69 -10.92 -3.47
C ILE A 77 7.32 -10.01 -2.40
N LEU A 78 8.00 -10.61 -1.42
CA LEU A 78 8.71 -9.88 -0.36
C LEU A 78 9.81 -8.96 -0.93
N LYS A 79 10.60 -9.44 -1.90
CA LYS A 79 11.62 -8.64 -2.60
C LYS A 79 10.99 -7.44 -3.31
N GLY A 80 9.90 -7.66 -4.05
CA GLY A 80 9.18 -6.58 -4.74
C GLY A 80 8.67 -5.51 -3.77
N MET A 81 8.12 -5.93 -2.63
CA MET A 81 7.68 -5.02 -1.56
C MET A 81 8.83 -4.21 -0.95
N LEU A 82 9.95 -4.85 -0.63
CA LEU A 82 11.11 -4.18 -0.03
C LEU A 82 11.74 -3.17 -1.00
N VAL A 83 11.83 -3.49 -2.30
CA VAL A 83 12.28 -2.55 -3.33
C VAL A 83 11.29 -1.40 -3.49
N GLY A 84 9.99 -1.68 -3.52
CA GLY A 84 8.94 -0.65 -3.57
C GLY A 84 9.01 0.31 -2.37
N LEU A 85 9.18 -0.22 -1.15
CA LEU A 85 9.40 0.58 0.05
C LEU A 85 10.66 1.44 -0.06
N ALA A 86 11.78 0.89 -0.56
CA ALA A 86 12.99 1.66 -0.76
C ALA A 86 12.78 2.84 -1.74
N VAL A 87 12.12 2.61 -2.87
CA VAL A 87 11.79 3.68 -3.81
C VAL A 87 10.87 4.73 -3.17
N CYS A 88 9.85 4.30 -2.44
CA CYS A 88 8.96 5.20 -1.70
C CYS A 88 9.72 6.03 -0.66
N THR A 89 10.69 5.45 0.07
CA THR A 89 11.49 6.21 1.04
C THR A 89 12.35 7.29 0.38
N VAL A 90 12.95 6.99 -0.77
CA VAL A 90 13.72 7.99 -1.54
C VAL A 90 12.80 9.09 -2.06
N GLY A 91 11.63 8.73 -2.60
CA GLY A 91 10.62 9.70 -3.07
C GLY A 91 10.11 10.59 -1.93
N PHE A 92 9.86 10.01 -0.77
CA PHE A 92 9.42 10.74 0.42
C PHE A 92 10.48 11.76 0.87
N VAL A 93 11.76 11.37 0.94
CA VAL A 93 12.83 12.30 1.33
C VAL A 93 13.02 13.41 0.30
N MET A 94 12.94 13.10 -1.00
CA MET A 94 13.02 14.15 -2.04
C MET A 94 11.90 15.19 -1.88
N VAL A 95 10.65 14.75 -1.74
CA VAL A 95 9.52 15.68 -1.55
C VAL A 95 9.66 16.44 -0.23
N MET A 96 9.95 15.72 0.86
CA MET A 96 10.02 16.32 2.18
C MET A 96 11.18 17.33 2.33
N SER A 97 12.29 17.10 1.62
CA SER A 97 13.41 18.06 1.60
C SER A 97 13.06 19.40 0.95
N THR A 98 12.07 19.41 0.04
CA THR A 98 11.57 20.65 -0.59
C THR A 98 10.55 21.38 0.27
N VAL A 99 9.76 20.63 1.06
CA VAL A 99 8.71 21.17 1.93
C VAL A 99 9.28 21.68 3.25
N SER A 100 10.24 20.97 3.85
CA SER A 100 10.93 21.38 5.07
C SER A 100 12.44 21.22 4.93
N PRO A 101 13.17 22.29 4.57
CA PRO A 101 14.63 22.24 4.38
C PRO A 101 15.43 22.11 5.68
N ASN A 102 14.86 22.47 6.84
CA ASN A 102 15.56 22.47 8.12
C ASN A 102 14.84 21.60 9.18
N PRO A 103 15.34 20.39 9.45
CA PRO A 103 14.77 19.50 10.47
C PRO A 103 15.13 19.90 11.91
N GLY A 104 16.02 20.89 12.12
CA GLY A 104 16.51 21.27 13.45
C GLY A 104 15.55 22.14 14.27
N PHE A 105 14.48 22.68 13.69
CA PHE A 105 13.52 23.52 14.41
C PHE A 105 12.42 22.69 15.06
N GLY A 106 12.79 21.82 16.00
CA GLY A 106 12.01 21.39 17.19
C GLY A 106 10.56 20.91 17.06
N ALA A 107 9.97 20.88 15.88
CA ALA A 107 8.60 20.49 15.63
C ALA A 107 8.54 19.79 14.26
N PRO A 108 7.94 18.59 14.18
CA PRO A 108 7.60 18.02 12.89
C PRO A 108 6.69 19.01 12.15
N PRO A 109 6.91 19.27 10.85
CA PRO A 109 5.99 20.10 10.06
C PRO A 109 4.56 19.60 10.24
N SER A 110 3.57 20.51 10.29
CA SER A 110 2.15 20.16 10.34
C SER A 110 1.74 19.18 9.23
N ASP A 111 2.43 19.26 8.09
CA ASP A 111 2.19 18.42 6.92
C ASP A 111 2.78 17.01 7.06
N ALA A 112 3.72 16.80 7.99
CA ALA A 112 4.42 15.54 8.17
C ALA A 112 3.61 14.48 8.94
N ASN A 113 2.49 14.86 9.58
CA ASN A 113 1.61 13.99 10.38
C ASN A 113 2.37 12.86 11.10
N VAL A 114 3.34 13.25 11.94
CA VAL A 114 4.16 12.29 12.69
C VAL A 114 3.39 11.90 13.95
N LEU A 115 2.76 10.73 13.92
CA LEU A 115 2.03 10.22 15.07
C LEU A 115 3.01 9.72 16.15
N PRO A 116 2.63 9.84 17.45
CA PRO A 116 3.39 9.24 18.55
C PRO A 116 3.58 7.74 18.34
N VAL A 117 4.77 7.25 18.67
CA VAL A 117 5.09 5.81 18.59
C VAL A 117 5.25 5.26 19.98
N GLY A 118 4.46 4.25 20.32
CA GLY A 118 4.46 3.69 21.65
C GLY A 118 3.70 2.39 21.76
N LEU A 119 3.19 2.13 22.96
CA LEU A 119 2.45 0.92 23.30
C LEU A 119 1.15 0.82 22.51
N SER A 120 0.53 1.96 22.17
CA SER A 120 -0.65 2.05 21.32
C SER A 120 -0.41 1.40 19.94
N THR A 121 0.73 1.69 19.31
CA THR A 121 1.08 1.15 17.99
C THR A 121 1.34 -0.35 18.01
N LEU A 122 1.88 -0.88 19.11
CA LEU A 122 2.11 -2.31 19.29
C LEU A 122 0.78 -3.07 19.45
N ILE A 123 -0.13 -2.55 20.27
CA ILE A 123 -1.47 -3.13 20.45
C ILE A 123 -2.29 -3.02 19.16
N ALA A 124 -2.30 -1.87 18.51
CA ALA A 124 -3.02 -1.68 17.25
C ALA A 124 -2.46 -2.57 16.14
N GLY A 125 -1.14 -2.68 16.02
CA GLY A 125 -0.48 -3.52 15.04
C GLY A 125 -0.77 -5.01 15.23
N THR A 126 -0.80 -5.50 16.48
CA THR A 126 -1.16 -6.89 16.77
C THR A 126 -2.62 -7.18 16.47
N LEU A 127 -3.56 -6.30 16.87
CA LEU A 127 -4.98 -6.41 16.53
C LEU A 127 -5.20 -6.36 15.01
N PHE A 128 -4.52 -5.48 14.30
CA PHE A 128 -4.58 -5.39 12.84
C PHE A 128 -4.05 -6.66 12.17
N GLY A 129 -2.96 -7.23 12.70
CA GLY A 129 -2.41 -8.52 12.28
C GLY A 129 -3.41 -9.67 12.44
N ILE A 130 -4.06 -9.78 13.60
CA ILE A 130 -5.12 -10.77 13.86
C ILE A 130 -6.27 -10.57 12.87
N GLY A 131 -6.69 -9.33 12.64
CA GLY A 131 -7.71 -8.98 11.66
C GLY A 131 -7.36 -9.43 10.24
N MET A 132 -6.11 -9.23 9.80
CA MET A 132 -5.64 -9.68 8.48
C MET A 132 -5.70 -11.21 8.31
N VAL A 133 -5.44 -11.97 9.37
CA VAL A 133 -5.54 -13.43 9.34
C VAL A 133 -7.01 -13.87 9.26
N LEU A 134 -7.88 -13.27 10.08
CA LEU A 134 -9.33 -13.55 10.08
C LEU A 134 -10.00 -13.19 8.75
N ALA A 135 -9.60 -12.08 8.12
CA ALA A 135 -10.11 -11.68 6.82
C ALA A 135 -9.58 -12.53 5.65
N GLY A 136 -8.58 -13.39 5.89
CA GLY A 136 -7.96 -14.23 4.85
C GLY A 136 -7.20 -13.42 3.79
N GLY A 137 -6.73 -12.22 4.13
CA GLY A 137 -6.06 -11.31 3.21
C GLY A 137 -5.68 -9.96 3.82
N CYS A 138 -4.89 -9.19 3.09
CA CYS A 138 -4.57 -7.81 3.41
C CYS A 138 -5.54 -6.85 2.71
N VAL A 139 -5.59 -5.58 3.14
CA VAL A 139 -6.49 -4.55 2.57
C VAL A 139 -6.27 -4.38 1.06
N SER A 140 -5.01 -4.28 0.61
CA SER A 140 -4.67 -4.19 -0.82
C SER A 140 -5.17 -5.42 -1.61
N GLY A 141 -5.03 -6.60 -1.00
CA GLY A 141 -5.49 -7.87 -1.54
C GLY A 141 -7.00 -7.93 -1.71
N SER A 142 -7.73 -7.45 -0.70
CA SER A 142 -9.18 -7.39 -0.71
C SER A 142 -9.70 -6.39 -1.74
N LEU A 143 -9.04 -5.24 -1.92
CA LEU A 143 -9.44 -4.22 -2.90
C LEU A 143 -9.43 -4.73 -4.34
N TYR A 144 -8.33 -5.34 -4.81
CA TYR A 144 -8.28 -5.82 -6.20
C TYR A 144 -9.18 -7.05 -6.41
N ARG A 145 -9.28 -7.96 -5.44
CA ARG A 145 -10.16 -9.14 -5.52
C ARG A 145 -11.64 -8.76 -5.51
N MET A 146 -11.99 -7.69 -4.79
CA MET A 146 -13.32 -7.09 -4.84
C MET A 146 -13.63 -6.59 -6.27
N GLY A 147 -12.66 -5.97 -6.94
CA GLY A 147 -12.74 -5.58 -8.35
C GLY A 147 -12.84 -6.76 -9.33
N GLU A 148 -12.28 -7.92 -8.99
CA GLU A 148 -12.43 -9.17 -9.75
C GLU A 148 -13.78 -9.89 -9.49
N GLY A 149 -14.64 -9.35 -8.62
CA GLY A 149 -15.95 -9.90 -8.29
C GLY A 149 -15.96 -10.91 -7.15
N TYR A 150 -14.89 -11.00 -6.36
CA TYR A 150 -14.82 -11.94 -5.23
C TYR A 150 -15.67 -11.44 -4.04
N VAL A 151 -16.82 -12.08 -3.81
CA VAL A 151 -17.80 -11.67 -2.78
C VAL A 151 -17.20 -11.69 -1.36
N GLY A 152 -16.30 -12.63 -1.05
CA GLY A 152 -15.63 -12.66 0.26
C GLY A 152 -14.80 -11.39 0.53
N SER A 153 -14.27 -10.75 -0.51
CA SER A 153 -13.48 -9.52 -0.38
C SER A 153 -14.36 -8.30 -0.15
N TRP A 154 -15.61 -8.30 -0.63
CA TRP A 154 -16.60 -7.28 -0.30
C TRP A 154 -16.90 -7.25 1.20
N LEU A 155 -17.06 -8.42 1.82
CA LEU A 155 -17.28 -8.51 3.26
C LEU A 155 -16.05 -8.04 4.06
N ALA A 156 -14.85 -8.40 3.62
CA ALA A 156 -13.61 -7.95 4.26
C ALA A 156 -13.47 -6.42 4.23
N ILE A 157 -13.73 -5.78 3.10
CA ILE A 157 -13.71 -4.31 2.98
C ILE A 157 -14.83 -3.68 3.81
N GLY A 158 -16.03 -4.28 3.83
CA GLY A 158 -17.12 -3.83 4.71
C GLY A 158 -16.73 -3.84 6.18
N GLY A 159 -16.08 -4.90 6.66
CA GLY A 159 -15.55 -4.99 8.02
C GLY A 159 -14.51 -3.92 8.33
N VAL A 160 -13.60 -3.65 7.38
CA VAL A 160 -12.61 -2.56 7.50
C VAL A 160 -13.31 -1.20 7.62
N MET A 161 -14.33 -0.93 6.80
CA MET A 161 -15.07 0.33 6.85
C MET A 161 -15.81 0.53 8.19
N VAL A 162 -16.46 -0.51 8.70
CA VAL A 162 -17.12 -0.47 10.01
C VAL A 162 -16.09 -0.25 11.13
N GLY A 163 -14.97 -0.96 11.08
CA GLY A 163 -13.89 -0.78 12.06
C GLY A 163 -13.32 0.64 12.04
N LEU A 164 -13.09 1.20 10.85
CA LEU A 164 -12.57 2.55 10.69
C LEU A 164 -13.57 3.60 11.20
N PHE A 165 -14.87 3.39 10.97
CA PHE A 165 -15.93 4.25 11.50
C PHE A 165 -15.99 4.24 13.03
N LEU A 166 -15.95 3.06 13.65
CA LEU A 166 -15.93 2.93 15.12
C LEU A 166 -14.68 3.56 15.74
N LEU A 167 -13.52 3.38 15.09
CA LEU A 167 -12.28 3.98 15.52
C LEU A 167 -12.33 5.52 15.40
N ASN A 168 -12.90 6.04 14.31
CA ASN A 168 -13.05 7.49 14.13
C ASN A 168 -13.94 8.12 15.21
N ASN A 169 -15.03 7.46 15.61
CA ASN A 169 -15.91 7.94 16.68
C ASN A 169 -15.21 7.91 18.05
N SER A 170 -14.47 6.84 18.35
CA SER A 170 -13.75 6.71 19.62
C SER A 170 -12.39 7.43 19.67
N TRP A 171 -11.97 8.07 18.57
CA TRP A 171 -10.62 8.61 18.40
C TRP A 171 -10.22 9.60 19.50
N ASN A 172 -11.08 10.55 19.84
CA ASN A 172 -10.78 11.58 20.86
C ASN A 172 -10.46 10.94 22.22
N TRP A 173 -11.20 9.91 22.61
CA TRP A 173 -10.97 9.21 23.87
C TRP A 173 -9.63 8.46 23.89
N TRP A 174 -9.27 7.81 22.78
CA TRP A 174 -7.96 7.16 22.63
C TRP A 174 -6.81 8.16 22.59
N TRP A 175 -7.06 9.33 21.99
CA TRP A 175 -6.07 10.39 21.90
C TRP A 175 -5.69 10.95 23.26
N ASP A 176 -6.70 11.30 24.06
CA ASP A 176 -6.50 11.94 25.36
C ASP A 176 -5.87 11.00 26.40
N ASN A 177 -6.20 9.70 26.34
CA ASN A 177 -5.80 8.74 27.37
C ASN A 177 -4.48 8.01 27.07
N LEU A 178 -4.17 7.74 25.80
CA LEU A 178 -3.00 6.94 25.42
C LEU A 178 -2.04 7.74 24.56
N ILE A 179 -2.52 8.25 23.42
CA ILE A 179 -1.65 8.70 22.32
C ILE A 179 -0.90 9.99 22.68
N SER A 180 -1.56 10.93 23.37
CA SER A 180 -0.97 12.22 23.76
C SER A 180 0.24 12.08 24.71
N SER A 181 0.30 10.98 25.47
CA SER A 181 1.36 10.72 26.46
C SER A 181 2.60 10.03 25.87
N GLU A 182 2.56 9.61 24.61
CA GLU A 182 3.62 8.83 23.98
C GLU A 182 4.66 9.73 23.29
N PRO A 183 5.95 9.32 23.26
CA PRO A 183 6.99 10.11 22.63
C PRO A 183 6.81 10.14 21.11
N GLN A 184 6.85 11.35 20.54
CA GLN A 184 6.95 11.56 19.10
C GLN A 184 8.43 11.50 18.68
N ILE A 185 8.86 10.35 18.18
CA ILE A 185 10.24 10.17 17.70
C ILE A 185 10.30 10.58 16.23
N TRP A 186 10.90 11.74 15.94
CA TRP A 186 11.14 12.18 14.57
C TRP A 186 12.60 11.96 14.16
N MET A 187 12.87 10.85 13.46
CA MET A 187 14.24 10.46 13.08
C MET A 187 15.06 11.53 12.32
N PRO A 188 14.49 12.36 11.42
CA PRO A 188 15.26 13.40 10.73
C PRO A 188 15.72 14.57 11.62
N ALA A 189 15.09 14.81 12.78
CA ALA A 189 15.54 15.85 13.72
C ALA A 189 16.92 15.53 14.33
N GLU A 190 17.17 14.25 14.59
CA GLU A 190 18.36 13.82 15.33
C GLU A 190 19.55 13.49 14.41
N ILE A 191 19.28 12.96 13.20
CA ILE A 191 20.32 12.32 12.35
C ILE A 191 20.40 12.97 10.95
N SER A 192 19.67 14.07 10.70
CA SER A 192 19.47 14.72 9.39
C SER A 192 18.73 13.87 8.35
N TYR A 193 18.16 14.50 7.32
CA TYR A 193 17.44 13.81 6.24
C TYR A 193 18.30 12.75 5.51
N THR A 194 19.58 13.06 5.26
CA THR A 194 20.50 12.15 4.59
C THR A 194 20.83 10.95 5.47
N GLY A 195 21.04 11.17 6.77
CA GLY A 195 21.33 10.08 7.70
C GLY A 195 20.13 9.16 7.93
N ALA A 196 18.91 9.71 8.04
CA ALA A 196 17.68 8.93 8.10
C ALA A 196 17.46 8.09 6.82
N LEU A 197 17.76 8.65 5.64
CA LEU A 197 17.68 7.92 4.37
C LEU A 197 18.70 6.78 4.31
N VAL A 198 19.95 7.03 4.68
CA VAL A 198 21.00 5.99 4.68
C VAL A 198 20.65 4.87 5.66
N LEU A 199 20.17 5.20 6.86
CA LEU A 199 19.79 4.20 7.86
C LEU A 199 18.63 3.32 7.37
N THR A 200 17.56 3.93 6.85
CA THR A 200 16.37 3.21 6.37
C THR A 200 16.67 2.35 5.15
N THR A 201 17.42 2.87 4.19
CA THR A 201 17.85 2.10 3.00
C THR A 201 18.82 0.98 3.37
N PHE A 202 19.75 1.21 4.30
CA PHE A 202 20.64 0.17 4.82
C PHE A 202 19.87 -0.95 5.54
N LEU A 203 18.86 -0.60 6.34
CA LEU A 203 18.00 -1.56 7.02
C LEU A 203 17.20 -2.40 6.01
N MET A 204 16.57 -1.76 5.02
CA MET A 204 15.87 -2.46 3.93
C MET A 204 16.80 -3.37 3.12
N ALA A 205 18.01 -2.89 2.79
CA ALA A 205 19.03 -3.68 2.08
C ALA A 205 19.49 -4.89 2.90
N THR A 206 19.65 -4.73 4.21
CA THR A 206 20.00 -5.82 5.14
C THR A 206 18.88 -6.85 5.19
N LEU A 207 17.62 -6.43 5.29
CA LEU A 207 16.47 -7.34 5.25
C LEU A 207 16.35 -8.08 3.91
N LEU A 208 16.61 -7.40 2.79
CA LEU A 208 16.69 -8.03 1.47
C LEU A 208 17.80 -9.07 1.40
N TYR A 209 18.98 -8.75 1.92
CA TYR A 209 20.12 -9.67 1.97
C TYR A 209 19.78 -10.91 2.81
N LEU A 210 19.20 -10.74 3.99
CA LEU A 210 18.76 -11.82 4.85
C LEU A 210 17.69 -12.70 4.19
N ALA A 211 16.73 -12.08 3.49
CA ALA A 211 15.70 -12.81 2.77
C ALA A 211 16.31 -13.68 1.65
N VAL A 212 17.22 -13.12 0.85
CA VAL A 212 17.93 -13.85 -0.21
C VAL A 212 18.79 -14.97 0.38
N TRP A 213 19.50 -14.70 1.48
CA TRP A 213 20.32 -15.68 2.15
C TRP A 213 19.50 -16.86 2.69
N ARG A 214 18.32 -16.59 3.26
CA ARG A 214 17.39 -17.64 3.73
C ARG A 214 16.84 -18.45 2.57
N GLU A 215 16.49 -17.82 1.46
CA GLU A 215 16.03 -18.51 0.25
C GLU A 215 17.10 -19.47 -0.29
N ARG A 216 18.37 -19.04 -0.34
CA ARG A 216 19.51 -19.88 -0.74
C ARG A 216 19.70 -21.09 0.18
N ARG A 217 19.43 -20.95 1.47
CA ARG A 217 19.51 -22.07 2.43
C ARG A 217 18.32 -23.02 2.37
N ALA A 218 17.15 -22.55 1.95
CA ALA A 218 15.96 -23.38 1.81
C ALA A 218 15.95 -24.18 0.50
N THR A 219 16.77 -23.77 -0.48
CA THR A 219 16.89 -24.43 -1.80
C THR A 219 18.12 -25.33 -1.95
N ALA A 220 19.04 -25.29 -0.97
CA ALA A 220 20.21 -26.19 -0.87
C ALA A 220 19.88 -27.39 0.03
#